data_AF-A0AAW6BIC5-F1
#
_entry.id   AF-A0AAW6BIC5-F1
#
_cell.length_a   1.000
_cell.length_b   1.000
_cell.length_c   1.000
_cell.angle_alpha   90.00
_cell.angle_beta   90.00
_cell.angle_gamma   90.00
#
_symmetry.space_group_name_H-M   'P 1'
#
loop_
_entity.id
_entity.type
_entity.pdbx_description
1 polymer ?
#
loop_
_entity_poly.entity_id
_entity_poly.type
_entity_poly.pdbx_seq_one_letter_code
_entity_poly.pdbx_strand_id
1 'polypeptide(L)'
;MNQVLATKQQISFGMIFNLIGLFAISAVLTLAFYYQLVLSELPCPLCLLQRAGMIMIGFGFLFNLRFGIKSAHYGLSLIGCVVTGIVAIRQVFLHITPGDLGYGSALFGIHFYTWALICSVIAIIGISVMLILKSLEKTTEEKQKTSAIGQIIIGLFVILITANLISTILECGGGQCDDNPTFYQLLGK
;
A
#
# COMPACT_ATOMS: atom_id res chain seq x y z
N MET A 1 -43.10 -19.16 -6.64
CA MET A 1 -42.76 -17.78 -6.24
C MET A 1 -41.79 -17.72 -5.05
N ASN A 2 -40.85 -18.68 -4.89
CA ASN A 2 -39.97 -18.80 -3.70
C ASN A 2 -38.47 -18.93 -4.05
N GLN A 3 -38.02 -18.41 -5.20
CA GLN A 3 -36.60 -18.45 -5.60
C GLN A 3 -35.87 -17.10 -5.35
N VAL A 4 -36.50 -16.13 -4.71
CA VAL A 4 -35.98 -14.73 -4.59
C VAL A 4 -35.38 -14.42 -3.21
N LEU A 5 -35.46 -15.31 -2.22
CA LEU A 5 -35.05 -15.04 -0.83
C LEU A 5 -33.73 -15.72 -0.39
N ALA A 6 -32.95 -16.28 -1.31
CA ALA A 6 -31.70 -16.97 -0.97
C ALA A 6 -30.44 -16.33 -1.60
N THR A 7 -30.49 -15.08 -2.04
CA THR A 7 -29.27 -14.30 -2.33
C THR A 7 -28.68 -13.79 -1.02
N LYS A 8 -28.40 -14.69 -0.08
CA LYS A 8 -27.52 -14.38 1.05
C LYS A 8 -26.12 -14.32 0.46
N GLN A 9 -25.74 -13.14 -0.01
CA GLN A 9 -24.39 -12.85 -0.45
C GLN A 9 -23.46 -13.08 0.74
N GLN A 10 -22.97 -14.32 0.89
CA GLN A 10 -21.91 -14.63 1.83
C GLN A 10 -20.67 -13.93 1.30
N ILE A 11 -20.45 -12.70 1.77
CA ILE A 11 -19.20 -12.00 1.51
C ILE A 11 -18.11 -12.88 2.13
N SER A 12 -17.28 -13.50 1.27
CA SER A 12 -16.20 -14.35 1.76
C SER A 12 -15.27 -13.49 2.62
N PHE A 13 -14.87 -14.01 3.77
CA PHE A 13 -13.96 -13.33 4.68
C PHE A 13 -12.68 -12.84 3.98
N GLY A 14 -12.17 -13.63 3.04
CA GLY A 14 -11.02 -13.22 2.22
C GLY A 14 -11.33 -12.03 1.30
N MET A 15 -12.55 -11.89 0.78
CA MET A 15 -12.93 -10.75 -0.05
C MET A 15 -12.96 -9.45 0.76
N ILE A 16 -13.49 -9.50 1.99
CA ILE A 16 -13.48 -8.36 2.92
C ILE A 16 -12.05 -7.98 3.26
N PHE A 17 -11.20 -8.96 3.57
CA PHE A 17 -9.80 -8.71 3.89
C PHE A 17 -9.06 -8.01 2.74
N ASN A 18 -9.18 -8.50 1.51
CA ASN A 18 -8.55 -7.87 0.35
C ASN A 18 -9.10 -6.47 0.08
N LEU A 19 -10.41 -6.26 0.29
CA LEU A 19 -11.05 -4.96 0.11
C LEU A 19 -10.53 -3.93 1.12
N ILE A 20 -10.50 -4.31 2.41
CA ILE A 20 -9.98 -3.48 3.49
C ILE A 20 -8.48 -3.22 3.29
N GLY A 21 -7.71 -4.25 2.92
CA GLY A 21 -6.28 -4.13 2.65
C GLY A 21 -5.99 -3.15 1.51
N LEU A 22 -6.71 -3.27 0.39
CA LEU A 22 -6.55 -2.35 -0.73
C LEU A 22 -6.97 -0.92 -0.35
N PHE A 23 -8.09 -0.76 0.36
CA PHE A 23 -8.53 0.55 0.86
C PHE A 23 -7.50 1.19 1.79
N ALA A 24 -6.94 0.41 2.72
CA ALA A 24 -5.92 0.90 3.66
C ALA A 24 -4.67 1.39 2.92
N ILE A 25 -4.18 0.62 1.94
CA ILE A 25 -3.05 1.06 1.09
C ILE A 25 -3.39 2.33 0.32
N SER A 26 -4.58 2.41 -0.29
CA SER A 26 -5.04 3.62 -0.96
C SER A 26 -5.08 4.82 -0.02
N ALA A 27 -5.62 4.65 1.20
CA ALA A 27 -5.72 5.73 2.19
C ALA A 27 -4.33 6.24 2.61
N VAL A 28 -3.37 5.35 2.85
CA VAL A 28 -1.98 5.73 3.19
C VAL A 28 -1.33 6.48 2.03
N LEU A 29 -1.51 6.04 0.79
CA LEU A 29 -0.97 6.75 -0.38
C LEU A 29 -1.63 8.11 -0.58
N THR A 30 -2.94 8.24 -0.37
CA THR A 30 -3.64 9.53 -0.39
C THR A 30 -3.13 10.47 0.69
N LEU A 31 -2.92 9.96 1.91
CA LEU A 31 -2.34 10.75 2.99
C LEU A 31 -0.93 11.22 2.63
N ALA A 32 -0.09 10.35 2.07
CA ALA A 32 1.24 10.74 1.63
C ALA A 32 1.22 11.84 0.56
N PHE A 33 0.26 11.80 -0.37
CA PHE A 33 0.04 12.89 -1.33
C PHE A 33 -0.45 14.19 -0.70
N TYR A 34 -1.27 14.10 0.34
CA TYR A 34 -1.70 15.28 1.08
C TYR A 34 -0.48 16.01 1.67
N TYR A 35 0.44 15.29 2.32
CA TYR A 35 1.68 15.89 2.83
C TYR A 35 2.57 16.47 1.73
N GLN A 36 2.67 15.75 0.61
CA GLN A 36 3.49 16.20 -0.50
C GLN A 36 2.96 17.45 -1.21
N LEU A 37 1.65 17.53 -1.46
CA LEU A 37 1.06 18.59 -2.29
C LEU A 37 0.55 19.77 -1.46
N VAL A 38 0.07 19.53 -0.24
CA VAL A 38 -0.52 20.58 0.61
C VAL A 38 0.49 21.14 1.60
N LEU A 39 1.33 20.27 2.19
CA LEU A 39 2.37 20.68 3.14
C LEU A 39 3.74 20.91 2.46
N SER A 40 3.83 20.70 1.14
CA SER A 40 5.05 20.88 0.34
C SER A 40 6.26 20.09 0.86
N GLU A 41 6.02 18.97 1.54
CA GLU A 41 7.07 18.06 2.02
C GLU A 41 7.37 17.02 0.93
N LEU A 42 8.42 17.27 0.16
CA LEU A 42 8.84 16.36 -0.91
C LEU A 42 9.37 15.03 -0.33
N PRO A 43 9.01 13.89 -0.95
CA PRO A 43 9.44 12.59 -0.46
C PRO A 43 10.91 12.31 -0.78
N CYS A 44 11.67 11.91 0.24
CA CYS A 44 13.02 11.41 0.05
C CYS A 44 13.10 10.17 -0.88
N PRO A 45 14.26 9.81 -1.44
CA PRO A 45 14.40 8.65 -2.32
C PRO A 45 13.98 7.33 -1.65
N LEU A 46 14.26 7.17 -0.35
CA LEU A 46 13.83 6.01 0.44
C LEU A 46 12.30 5.99 0.63
N CYS A 47 11.69 7.17 0.75
CA CYS A 47 10.27 7.36 0.91
C CYS A 47 9.53 6.94 -0.38
N LEU A 48 10.06 7.30 -1.55
CA LEU A 48 9.57 6.85 -2.85
C LEU A 48 9.63 5.33 -2.99
N LEU A 49 10.73 4.71 -2.53
CA LEU A 49 10.87 3.26 -2.55
C LEU A 49 9.89 2.56 -1.60
N GLN A 50 9.58 3.14 -0.44
CA GLN A 50 8.51 2.66 0.44
C GLN A 50 7.14 2.73 -0.27
N ARG A 51 6.84 3.82 -0.99
CA ARG A 51 5.60 3.91 -1.78
C ARG A 51 5.52 2.85 -2.87
N ALA A 52 6.63 2.58 -3.57
CA ALA A 52 6.69 1.49 -4.56
C ALA A 52 6.42 0.12 -3.91
N GLY A 53 6.98 -0.13 -2.73
CA GLY A 53 6.70 -1.32 -1.94
C GLY A 53 5.22 -1.44 -1.55
N MET A 54 4.61 -0.37 -1.05
CA MET A 54 3.17 -0.34 -0.72
C MET A 54 2.28 -0.56 -1.95
N ILE A 55 2.66 -0.03 -3.11
CA ILE A 55 1.98 -0.28 -4.38
C ILE A 55 2.07 -1.77 -4.75
N MET A 56 3.22 -2.41 -4.55
CA MET A 56 3.36 -3.86 -4.77
C MET A 56 2.44 -4.68 -3.85
N ILE A 57 2.27 -4.26 -2.58
CA ILE A 57 1.29 -4.85 -1.66
C ILE A 57 -0.13 -4.71 -2.23
N GLY A 58 -0.50 -3.49 -2.65
CA GLY A 58 -1.81 -3.21 -3.22
C GLY A 58 -2.10 -4.01 -4.50
N PHE A 59 -1.10 -4.28 -5.35
CA PHE A 59 -1.27 -5.13 -6.53
C PHE A 59 -1.71 -6.55 -6.18
N GLY A 60 -1.18 -7.15 -5.12
CA GLY A 60 -1.61 -8.47 -4.71
C GLY A 60 -3.06 -8.50 -4.22
N PHE A 61 -3.50 -7.51 -3.46
CA PHE A 61 -4.92 -7.36 -3.07
C PHE A 61 -5.83 -7.08 -4.27
N LEU A 62 -5.41 -6.20 -5.19
CA LEU A 62 -6.11 -5.92 -6.44
C LEU A 62 -6.32 -7.19 -7.28
N PHE A 63 -5.27 -7.99 -7.45
CA PHE A 63 -5.37 -9.24 -8.21
C PHE A 63 -6.30 -10.25 -7.54
N ASN A 64 -6.33 -10.32 -6.21
CA ASN A 64 -7.31 -11.12 -5.50
C ASN A 64 -8.76 -10.65 -5.73
N LEU A 65 -9.00 -9.34 -5.76
CA LEU A 65 -10.32 -8.77 -6.01
C LEU A 65 -10.80 -8.94 -7.46
N ARG A 66 -9.86 -9.02 -8.43
CA ARG A 66 -10.18 -9.07 -9.87
C ARG A 66 -10.16 -10.48 -10.46
N PHE A 67 -9.19 -11.30 -10.08
CA PHE A 67 -8.95 -12.63 -10.65
C PHE A 67 -9.33 -13.77 -9.70
N GLY A 68 -9.84 -13.44 -8.51
CA GLY A 68 -10.16 -14.39 -7.44
C GLY A 68 -8.99 -14.59 -6.49
N ILE A 69 -9.31 -15.11 -5.29
CA ILE A 69 -8.35 -15.21 -4.19
C ILE A 69 -7.37 -16.35 -4.47
N LYS A 70 -6.10 -16.01 -4.76
CA LYS A 70 -5.02 -16.97 -5.03
C LYS A 70 -3.84 -16.75 -4.09
N SER A 71 -3.22 -17.85 -3.66
CA SER A 71 -2.09 -17.77 -2.71
C SER A 71 -0.88 -17.08 -3.34
N ALA A 72 -0.72 -17.18 -4.67
CA ALA A 72 0.30 -16.47 -5.43
C ALA A 72 0.20 -14.93 -5.30
N HIS A 73 -1.01 -14.36 -5.27
CA HIS A 73 -1.19 -12.91 -5.14
C HIS A 73 -0.85 -12.41 -3.73
N TYR A 74 -1.13 -13.22 -2.71
CA TYR A 74 -0.66 -12.96 -1.36
C TYR A 74 0.87 -13.08 -1.26
N GLY A 75 1.49 -13.98 -2.02
CA GLY A 75 2.94 -14.03 -2.17
C GLY A 75 3.52 -12.71 -2.70
N LEU A 76 2.93 -12.14 -3.75
CA LEU A 76 3.30 -10.81 -4.25
C LEU A 76 3.15 -9.73 -3.16
N SER A 77 2.06 -9.79 -2.41
CA SER A 77 1.82 -8.85 -1.30
C SER A 77 2.89 -8.96 -0.21
N LEU A 78 3.28 -10.18 0.16
CA LEU A 78 4.33 -10.43 1.14
C LEU A 78 5.70 -9.91 0.68
N ILE A 79 6.05 -10.11 -0.59
CA ILE A 79 7.29 -9.55 -1.15
C ILE A 79 7.26 -8.02 -1.02
N GLY A 80 6.15 -7.38 -1.37
CA GLY A 80 5.96 -5.93 -1.20
C GLY A 80 6.12 -5.48 0.26
N CYS A 81 5.59 -6.25 1.22
CA CYS A 81 5.76 -5.96 2.65
C CYS A 81 7.22 -6.05 3.07
N VAL A 82 7.93 -7.12 2.69
CA VAL A 82 9.35 -7.31 3.02
C VAL A 82 10.20 -6.19 2.46
N VAL A 83 10.00 -5.83 1.18
CA VAL A 83 10.72 -4.70 0.55
C VAL A 83 10.44 -3.41 1.31
N THR A 84 9.17 -3.09 1.58
CA THR A 84 8.78 -1.89 2.35
C THR A 84 9.44 -1.88 3.73
N GLY A 85 9.44 -3.02 4.42
CA GLY A 85 10.01 -3.18 5.75
C GLY A 85 11.52 -2.98 5.77
N ILE A 86 12.27 -3.57 4.83
CA ILE A 86 13.72 -3.40 4.73
C ILE A 86 14.09 -1.92 4.51
N VAL A 87 13.37 -1.24 3.61
CA VAL A 87 13.61 0.18 3.31
C VAL A 87 13.28 1.07 4.51
N ALA A 88 12.18 0.78 5.20
CA ALA A 88 11.77 1.48 6.40
C ALA A 88 12.77 1.26 7.55
N ILE A 89 13.22 0.02 7.79
CA ILE A 89 14.25 -0.29 8.80
C ILE A 89 15.54 0.48 8.53
N ARG A 90 15.98 0.52 7.27
CA ARG A 90 17.16 1.31 6.89
C ARG A 90 16.97 2.78 7.27
N GLN A 91 15.81 3.37 6.99
CA GLN A 91 15.55 4.77 7.31
C GLN A 91 15.47 5.01 8.82
N VAL A 92 14.89 4.10 9.59
CA VAL A 92 14.92 4.16 11.07
C VAL A 92 16.37 4.16 11.57
N PHE A 93 17.22 3.27 11.06
CA PHE A 93 18.63 3.22 11.48
C PHE A 93 19.44 4.45 11.09
N LEU A 94 19.08 5.15 10.01
CA LEU A 94 19.74 6.40 9.64
C LEU A 94 19.43 7.52 10.64
N HIS A 95 18.27 7.49 11.31
CA HIS A 95 17.79 8.55 12.20
C HIS A 95 17.69 8.12 13.68
N ILE A 96 18.41 7.07 14.08
CA ILE A 96 18.38 6.56 15.47
C ILE A 96 19.33 7.31 16.41
N THR A 97 20.22 8.14 15.87
CA THR A 97 21.25 8.82 16.65
C THR A 97 20.66 9.93 17.53
N PRO A 98 21.17 10.10 18.77
CA PRO A 98 20.65 11.12 19.67
C PRO A 98 20.94 12.53 19.13
N GLY A 99 19.89 13.35 19.03
CA GLY A 99 19.96 14.71 18.49
C GLY A 99 19.56 14.84 17.01
N ASP A 100 19.23 13.74 16.33
CA ASP A 100 18.62 13.78 15.00
C ASP A 100 17.13 14.16 15.11
N LEU A 101 16.69 15.10 14.27
CA LEU A 101 15.30 15.55 14.17
C LEU A 101 14.45 14.63 13.28
N GLY A 102 15.09 13.72 12.54
CA GLY A 102 14.44 12.83 11.58
C GLY A 102 14.05 13.51 10.28
N TYR A 103 13.68 12.71 9.27
CA TYR A 103 13.16 13.22 8.00
C TYR A 103 11.63 13.35 8.02
N GLY A 104 11.15 14.52 7.61
CA GLY A 104 9.72 14.82 7.42
C GLY A 104 8.93 14.97 8.72
N SER A 105 7.69 15.40 8.58
CA SER A 105 6.79 15.58 9.72
C SER A 105 6.47 14.27 10.46
N ALA A 106 6.16 14.40 11.76
CA ALA A 106 5.78 13.29 12.62
C ALA A 106 4.26 13.22 12.76
N LEU A 107 3.69 12.03 12.54
CA LEU A 107 2.27 11.76 12.77
C LEU A 107 2.13 11.08 14.14
N PHE A 108 1.39 11.70 15.06
CA PHE A 108 1.27 11.24 16.46
C PHE A 108 2.62 11.10 17.17
N GLY A 109 3.59 11.95 16.85
CA GLY A 109 4.93 11.93 17.44
C GLY A 109 5.87 10.85 16.87
N ILE A 110 5.44 10.12 15.82
CA ILE A 110 6.26 9.10 15.15
C ILE A 110 6.39 9.47 13.67
N HIS A 111 7.61 9.39 13.13
CA HIS A 111 7.86 9.67 11.72
C HIS A 111 7.24 8.63 10.78
N PHE A 112 6.97 9.03 9.54
CA PHE A 112 6.32 8.18 8.53
C PHE A 112 7.07 6.89 8.23
N TYR A 113 8.40 6.89 8.26
CA TYR A 113 9.20 5.69 8.00
C TYR A 113 9.02 4.63 9.11
N THR A 114 8.82 5.04 10.37
CA THR A 114 8.52 4.10 11.46
C THR A 114 7.09 3.58 11.34
N TRP A 115 6.14 4.42 10.93
CA TRP A 115 4.79 3.96 10.59
C TRP A 115 4.79 2.94 9.44
N ALA A 116 5.57 3.18 8.38
CA ALA A 116 5.72 2.25 7.26
C ALA A 116 6.26 0.88 7.73
N LEU A 117 7.22 0.87 8.66
CA LEU A 117 7.72 -0.35 9.27
C LEU A 117 6.63 -1.09 10.05
N ILE A 118 5.91 -0.40 10.93
CA ILE A 118 4.83 -0.99 11.73
C ILE A 118 3.73 -1.58 10.82
N CYS A 119 3.29 -0.81 9.83
CA CYS A 119 2.28 -1.24 8.86
C CYS A 119 2.76 -2.46 8.04
N SER A 120 4.03 -2.50 7.65
CA SER A 120 4.61 -3.66 6.96
C SER A 120 4.54 -4.92 7.83
N VAL A 121 4.94 -4.84 9.09
CA VAL A 121 4.88 -5.99 10.02
C VAL A 121 3.44 -6.46 10.23
N ILE A 122 2.50 -5.53 10.44
CA ILE A 122 1.07 -5.84 10.59
C ILE A 122 0.53 -6.51 9.32
N ALA A 123 0.89 -6.00 8.13
CA ALA A 123 0.47 -6.57 6.86
C ALA A 123 1.02 -7.98 6.65
N ILE A 124 2.29 -8.25 7.00
CA ILE A 124 2.88 -9.59 6.95
C ILE A 124 2.06 -10.55 7.82
N ILE A 125 1.82 -10.19 9.07
CA ILE A 125 1.04 -11.03 10.01
C ILE A 125 -0.36 -11.27 9.47
N GLY A 126 -1.04 -10.22 9.00
CA GLY A 126 -2.39 -10.32 8.43
C GLY A 126 -2.45 -11.25 7.22
N ILE A 127 -1.52 -11.11 6.27
CA ILE A 127 -1.46 -11.95 5.06
C ILE A 127 -1.11 -13.40 5.44
N SER A 128 -0.18 -13.62 6.38
CA SER A 128 0.16 -14.95 6.88
C SER A 128 -1.04 -15.65 7.52
N VAL A 129 -1.81 -14.95 8.35
CA VAL A 129 -3.05 -15.49 8.93
C VAL A 129 -4.06 -15.85 7.84
N MET A 130 -4.23 -14.99 6.81
CA MET A 130 -5.12 -15.31 5.69
C MET A 130 -4.68 -16.52 4.88
N LEU A 131 -3.37 -16.71 4.70
CA LEU A 131 -2.83 -17.90 4.03
C LEU A 131 -3.11 -19.17 4.83
N ILE A 132 -2.98 -19.13 6.16
CA ILE A 132 -3.33 -20.24 7.05
C ILE A 132 -4.83 -20.54 6.95
N LEU A 133 -5.68 -19.53 7.12
CA LEU A 133 -7.14 -19.69 7.06
C LEU A 133 -7.60 -20.24 5.72
N LYS A 134 -7.01 -19.75 4.62
CA LYS A 134 -7.28 -20.28 3.28
C LYS A 134 -6.85 -21.74 3.13
N SER A 135 -5.76 -22.15 3.76
CA SER A 135 -5.32 -23.56 3.75
C SER A 135 -6.28 -24.48 4.51
N LEU A 136 -7.08 -23.95 5.43
CA LEU A 136 -8.07 -24.71 6.21
C LEU A 136 -9.44 -24.77 5.52
N GLU A 137 -9.72 -23.85 4.60
CA GLU A 137 -10.98 -23.79 3.86
C GLU A 137 -10.98 -24.85 2.75
N LYS A 138 -12.03 -25.70 2.69
CA LYS A 138 -12.19 -26.67 1.60
C LYS A 138 -12.46 -25.91 0.30
N THR A 139 -11.63 -26.19 -0.71
CA THR A 139 -11.59 -25.54 -2.02
C THR A 139 -12.97 -25.38 -2.63
N THR A 140 -13.56 -24.21 -2.46
CA THR A 140 -14.68 -23.78 -3.28
C THR A 140 -14.21 -22.50 -3.96
N GLU A 141 -13.65 -22.65 -5.16
CA GLU A 141 -13.29 -21.51 -6.00
C GLU A 141 -14.57 -20.87 -6.56
N GLU A 142 -15.39 -20.27 -5.70
CA GLU A 142 -16.46 -19.41 -6.17
C GLU A 142 -15.88 -18.08 -6.63
N LYS A 143 -16.13 -17.77 -7.89
CA LYS A 143 -15.78 -16.50 -8.51
C LYS A 143 -16.70 -15.41 -7.96
N GLN A 144 -16.42 -14.92 -6.75
CA GLN A 144 -17.20 -13.85 -6.14
C GLN A 144 -17.03 -12.56 -6.96
N LYS A 145 -18.15 -11.98 -7.40
CA LYS A 145 -18.15 -10.68 -8.07
C LYS A 145 -17.71 -9.61 -7.08
N THR A 146 -16.76 -8.77 -7.50
CA THR A 146 -16.37 -7.57 -6.78
C THR A 146 -17.57 -6.62 -6.67
N SER A 147 -17.85 -6.10 -5.47
CA SER A 147 -18.92 -5.13 -5.24
C SER A 147 -18.64 -3.80 -5.95
N ALA A 148 -19.67 -2.96 -6.12
CA ALA A 148 -19.51 -1.61 -6.68
C ALA A 148 -18.50 -0.76 -5.89
N ILE A 149 -18.51 -0.89 -4.55
CA ILE A 149 -17.52 -0.26 -3.66
C ILE A 149 -16.11 -0.76 -3.98
N GLY A 150 -15.95 -2.07 -4.22
CA GLY A 150 -14.65 -2.62 -4.64
C GLY A 150 -14.16 -2.06 -5.97
N GLN A 151 -15.04 -1.83 -6.94
CA GLN A 151 -14.66 -1.19 -8.20
C GLN A 151 -14.18 0.25 -7.99
N ILE A 152 -14.83 1.01 -7.10
CA ILE A 152 -14.41 2.38 -6.76
C ILE A 152 -13.02 2.38 -6.11
N ILE A 153 -12.78 1.49 -5.13
CA ILE A 153 -11.48 1.38 -4.46
C ILE A 153 -10.38 0.98 -5.45
N ILE A 154 -10.67 0.03 -6.35
CA ILE A 154 -9.75 -0.35 -7.42
C ILE A 154 -9.42 0.86 -8.31
N GLY A 155 -10.44 1.61 -8.75
CA GLY A 155 -10.24 2.81 -9.56
C GLY A 155 -9.38 3.87 -8.85
N LEU A 156 -9.66 4.12 -7.57
CA LEU A 156 -8.85 5.01 -6.73
C LEU A 156 -7.39 4.55 -6.64
N PHE A 157 -7.16 3.26 -6.39
CA PHE A 157 -5.82 2.71 -6.32
C PHE A 157 -5.05 2.88 -7.63
N VAL A 158 -5.68 2.63 -8.78
CA VAL A 158 -5.08 2.83 -10.11
C VAL A 158 -4.68 4.29 -10.32
N ILE A 159 -5.56 5.24 -9.97
CA ILE A 159 -5.26 6.67 -10.05
C ILE A 159 -4.06 7.04 -9.19
N LEU A 160 -4.00 6.52 -7.95
CA LEU A 160 -2.89 6.78 -7.03
C LEU A 160 -1.56 6.22 -7.53
N ILE A 161 -1.55 5.07 -8.19
CA ILE A 161 -0.34 4.52 -8.82
C ILE A 161 0.15 5.45 -9.93
N THR A 162 -0.76 5.85 -10.84
CA THR A 162 -0.42 6.75 -11.94
C THR A 162 0.10 8.08 -11.43
N ALA A 163 -0.54 8.64 -10.40
CA ALA A 163 -0.08 9.86 -9.75
C ALA A 163 1.31 9.69 -9.11
N ASN A 164 1.60 8.55 -8.46
CA ASN A 164 2.90 8.31 -7.84
C ASN A 164 4.00 8.20 -8.89
N LEU A 165 3.71 7.55 -10.01
CA LEU A 165 4.65 7.44 -11.12
C LEU A 165 4.95 8.82 -11.72
N ILE A 166 3.93 9.62 -12.02
CA ILE A 166 4.08 10.98 -12.56
C ILE A 166 4.89 11.83 -11.59
N SER A 167 4.52 11.83 -10.31
CA SER A 167 5.23 12.57 -9.26
C SER A 167 6.71 12.18 -9.18
N THR A 168 7.01 10.88 -9.18
CA THR A 168 8.39 10.38 -9.10
C THR A 168 9.21 10.85 -10.29
N ILE A 169 8.64 10.80 -11.50
CA ILE A 169 9.31 11.30 -12.71
C ILE A 169 9.55 12.81 -12.61
N LEU A 170 8.57 13.58 -12.15
CA LEU A 170 8.71 15.03 -11.98
C LEU A 170 9.78 15.40 -10.95
N GLU A 171 9.91 14.61 -9.90
CA GLU A 171 10.83 14.85 -8.79
C GLU A 171 12.27 14.46 -9.14
N CYS A 172 12.48 13.27 -9.72
CA CYS A 172 13.82 12.73 -10.00
C CYS A 172 14.30 12.97 -11.44
N GLY A 173 13.43 13.49 -12.30
CA GLY A 173 13.70 13.66 -13.72
C GLY A 173 14.13 12.36 -14.40
N GLY A 174 15.19 12.44 -15.21
CA GLY A 174 15.84 11.28 -15.83
C GLY A 174 17.07 10.76 -15.07
N GLY A 175 17.36 11.31 -13.89
CA GLY A 175 18.59 11.06 -13.12
C GLY A 175 18.34 10.39 -11.77
N GLN A 176 19.33 10.49 -10.87
CA GLN A 176 19.14 10.12 -9.47
C GLN A 176 18.41 11.23 -8.71
N CYS A 177 17.43 10.85 -7.89
CA CYS A 177 16.74 11.76 -6.99
C CYS A 177 17.71 12.31 -5.94
N ASP A 178 17.58 13.59 -5.57
CA ASP A 178 18.35 14.17 -4.48
C ASP A 178 17.96 13.54 -3.12
N ASP A 179 18.90 13.44 -2.18
CA ASP A 179 18.66 12.82 -0.88
C ASP A 179 17.64 13.58 -0.02
N ASN A 180 17.61 14.91 -0.14
CA ASN A 180 16.66 15.81 0.54
C ASN A 180 16.09 16.84 -0.45
N PRO A 181 15.10 16.47 -1.27
CA PRO A 181 14.56 17.35 -2.30
C PRO A 181 13.76 18.51 -1.67
N THR A 182 13.97 19.74 -2.17
CA THR A 182 13.19 20.93 -1.79
C THR A 182 12.39 21.54 -2.93
N PHE A 183 12.57 21.03 -4.16
CA PHE A 183 11.83 21.40 -5.37
C PHE A 183 11.74 20.19 -6.30
N TYR A 184 10.82 20.21 -7.26
CA TYR A 184 10.72 19.18 -8.31
C TYR A 184 11.74 19.47 -9.42
N GLN A 185 12.68 18.54 -9.68
CA GLN A 185 13.78 18.78 -10.63
C GLN A 185 13.31 19.12 -12.05
N LEU A 186 12.22 18.51 -12.55
CA LEU A 186 11.69 18.81 -13.89
C LEU A 186 10.83 20.08 -13.98
N LEU A 187 10.29 20.54 -12.85
CA LEU A 187 9.46 21.76 -12.81
C LEU A 187 10.27 22.99 -12.42
N GLY A 188 11.47 22.82 -11.86
CA GLY A 188 12.33 23.91 -11.39
C GLY A 188 11.69 24.77 -10.30
N LYS A 189 10.70 24.21 -9.58
CA LYS A 189 9.90 24.84 -8.53
C LYS A 189 9.62 23.88 -7.40
#